data_AF-A0A919ZVQ0-F1
#
_entry.id   AF-A0A919ZVQ0-F1
#
_cell.length_a   1.000
_cell.length_b   1.000
_cell.length_c   1.000
_cell.angle_alpha   90.00
_cell.angle_beta   90.00
_cell.angle_gamma   90.00
#
_symmetry.space_group_name_H-M   'P 1'
#
loop_
_entity.id
_entity.type
_entity.pdbx_description
1 polymer ?
#
loop_
_entity_poly.entity_id
_entity_poly.type
_entity_poly.pdbx_seq_one_letter_code
_entity_poly.pdbx_strand_id
1 'polypeptide(L)'
;MIRDSWRTEKWSDKVRVWFSRPKWRPEDVSKKFPIEKNDMSAFHKYDPKINLTSKIFAFLQLVFGSSFSMLVFFDFALLTYLDLFLVGFVITTTLVFASFLFENNFYGYYFELFRSVLVMVLISLGNLNYLQEVLIGHSIISMLICSYVILFNRKGSLIYRSWLGLKKNFNSPHPCLI
;
A
#
# COMPACT_ATOMS: atom_id res chain seq x y z
N MET A 1 -0.53 11.93 23.89
CA MET A 1 -1.96 11.72 24.24
C MET A 1 -2.15 10.66 25.33
N ILE A 2 -2.12 9.35 25.04
CA ILE A 2 -2.39 8.31 26.06
C ILE A 2 -1.41 8.38 27.26
N ARG A 3 -0.10 8.50 26.99
CA ARG A 3 0.93 8.68 28.02
C ARG A 3 0.78 9.97 28.82
N ASP A 4 0.17 10.99 28.22
CA ASP A 4 -0.02 12.28 28.89
C ASP A 4 -1.21 12.20 29.83
N SER A 5 -2.34 11.63 29.41
CA SER A 5 -3.53 11.39 30.26
C SER A 5 -3.24 10.53 31.48
N TRP A 6 -2.29 9.58 31.42
CA TRP A 6 -1.93 8.77 32.58
C TRP A 6 -1.09 9.54 33.61
N ARG A 7 -0.19 10.41 33.13
CA ARG A 7 0.81 11.10 33.95
C ARG A 7 0.34 12.43 34.56
N THR A 8 -0.80 12.97 34.11
CA THR A 8 -1.39 14.16 34.76
C THR A 8 -1.98 13.80 36.13
N GLU A 9 -1.72 14.66 37.11
CA GLU A 9 -2.26 14.55 38.47
C GLU A 9 -3.71 15.06 38.54
N LYS A 10 -4.09 15.98 37.65
CA LYS A 10 -5.44 16.58 37.59
C LYS A 10 -6.39 15.72 36.77
N TRP A 11 -7.42 15.19 37.44
CA TRP A 11 -8.47 14.39 36.81
C TRP A 11 -9.20 15.15 35.67
N SER A 12 -9.40 16.46 35.83
CA SER A 12 -9.94 17.34 34.78
C SER A 12 -9.08 17.32 33.51
N ASP A 13 -7.75 17.32 33.67
CA ASP A 13 -6.85 17.35 32.52
C ASP A 13 -6.73 15.99 31.83
N LYS A 14 -7.07 14.88 32.51
CA LYS A 14 -7.09 13.54 31.88
C LYS A 14 -8.10 13.45 30.75
N VAL A 15 -9.30 13.98 30.97
CA VAL A 15 -10.37 14.05 29.96
C VAL A 15 -10.06 15.14 28.94
N ARG A 16 -9.51 16.28 29.39
CA ARG A 16 -9.17 17.41 28.50
C ARG A 16 -8.16 17.04 27.42
N VAL A 17 -7.17 16.18 27.71
CA VAL A 17 -6.17 15.73 26.71
C VAL A 17 -6.79 15.14 25.44
N TRP A 18 -7.96 14.50 25.53
CA TRP A 18 -8.64 13.90 24.37
C TRP A 18 -9.37 14.92 23.48
N PHE A 19 -9.82 16.03 24.06
CA PHE A 19 -10.57 17.07 23.36
C PHE A 19 -9.76 18.34 23.09
N SER A 20 -8.51 18.37 23.56
CA SER A 20 -7.61 19.50 23.44
C SER A 20 -6.98 19.61 22.05
N ARG A 21 -6.56 20.82 21.69
CA ARG A 21 -5.82 21.09 20.45
C ARG A 21 -4.50 20.30 20.44
N PRO A 22 -3.99 19.86 19.26
CA PRO A 22 -2.81 18.98 19.15
C PRO A 22 -1.51 19.49 19.81
N LYS A 23 -1.40 20.80 20.07
CA LYS A 23 -0.24 21.44 20.72
C LYS A 23 -0.39 21.55 22.25
N TRP A 24 -1.57 21.33 22.79
CA TRP A 24 -1.84 21.51 24.21
C TRP A 24 -1.38 20.31 25.04
N ARG A 25 -0.76 20.57 26.19
CA ARG A 25 -0.27 19.56 27.13
C ARG A 25 -0.49 20.08 28.56
N PRO A 26 -0.85 19.22 29.52
CA PRO A 26 -0.99 19.62 30.92
C PRO A 26 0.35 20.16 31.47
N GLU A 27 0.29 21.25 32.23
CA GLU A 27 1.48 21.92 32.77
C GLU A 27 2.34 21.01 33.65
N ASP A 28 1.69 20.10 34.40
CA ASP A 28 2.39 19.16 35.29
C ASP A 28 3.25 18.16 34.49
N VAL A 29 2.75 17.74 33.33
CA VAL A 29 3.42 16.77 32.46
C VAL A 29 4.46 17.45 31.56
N SER A 30 4.26 18.72 31.18
CA SER A 30 5.26 19.48 30.44
C SER A 30 6.49 19.82 31.30
N LYS A 31 6.29 20.08 32.60
CA LYS A 31 7.39 20.32 33.56
C LYS A 31 8.16 19.05 33.93
N LYS A 32 7.45 17.95 34.26
CA LYS A 32 8.10 16.69 34.67
C LYS A 32 8.72 15.90 33.50
N PHE A 33 8.18 16.06 32.30
CA PHE A 33 8.64 15.35 31.11
C PHE A 33 8.76 16.32 29.92
N PRO A 34 9.85 17.10 29.85
CA PRO A 34 10.13 17.95 28.70
C PRO A 34 10.34 17.08 27.46
N ILE A 35 9.67 17.44 26.36
CA ILE A 35 9.84 16.76 25.08
C ILE A 35 10.99 17.46 24.36
N GLU A 36 12.05 16.73 24.02
CA GLU A 36 13.04 17.23 23.10
C GLU A 36 12.40 17.42 21.72
N LYS A 37 12.47 18.65 21.20
CA LYS A 37 11.96 18.95 19.86
C LYS A 37 12.85 18.20 18.87
N ASN A 38 12.23 17.35 18.06
CA ASN A 38 12.93 16.65 16.99
C ASN A 38 13.57 17.69 16.06
N ASP A 39 14.84 17.52 15.74
CA ASP A 39 15.59 18.46 14.93
C ASP A 39 14.97 18.53 13.52
N MET A 40 14.47 19.70 13.13
CA MET A 40 13.79 19.88 11.85
C MET A 40 14.76 19.77 10.66
N SER A 41 16.06 19.89 10.91
CA SER A 41 17.10 19.72 9.89
C SER A 41 17.29 18.26 9.44
N ALA A 42 16.93 17.30 10.29
CA ALA A 42 17.01 15.87 9.99
C ALA A 42 15.71 15.29 9.39
N PHE A 43 14.66 16.11 9.21
CA PHE A 43 13.39 15.66 8.66
C PHE A 43 13.44 15.55 7.13
N HIS A 44 13.63 14.34 6.63
CA HIS A 44 13.46 14.04 5.21
C HIS A 44 12.00 13.71 4.91
N LYS A 45 11.36 14.52 4.06
CA LYS A 45 10.01 14.26 3.57
C LYS A 45 9.98 12.92 2.82
N TYR A 46 9.03 12.05 3.17
CA TYR A 46 8.78 10.81 2.43
C TYR A 46 8.26 11.16 1.04
N ASP A 47 9.09 10.95 0.02
CA ASP A 47 8.75 11.16 -1.40
C ASP A 47 9.19 9.92 -2.21
N PRO A 48 8.34 8.88 -2.28
CA PRO A 48 8.66 7.69 -3.02
C PRO A 48 8.69 8.01 -4.52
N LYS A 49 9.83 7.75 -5.17
CA LYS A 49 9.99 7.93 -6.61
C LYS A 49 9.18 6.86 -7.35
N ILE A 50 7.95 7.18 -7.74
CA ILE A 50 7.03 6.28 -8.46
C ILE A 50 7.23 6.45 -9.98
N ASN A 51 7.27 5.34 -10.72
CA ASN A 51 7.29 5.36 -12.18
C ASN A 51 5.94 5.82 -12.75
N LEU A 52 5.96 6.57 -13.86
CA LEU A 52 4.72 7.08 -14.49
C LEU A 52 3.72 5.96 -14.84
N THR A 53 4.20 4.82 -15.35
CA THR A 53 3.36 3.65 -15.66
C THR A 53 2.64 3.12 -14.44
N SER A 54 3.33 3.01 -13.31
CA SER A 54 2.76 2.56 -12.04
C SER A 54 1.71 3.53 -11.51
N LYS A 55 1.95 4.84 -11.67
CA LYS A 55 1.00 5.89 -11.29
C LYS A 55 -0.29 5.81 -12.12
N ILE A 56 -0.18 5.65 -13.44
CA ILE A 56 -1.34 5.52 -14.34
C ILE A 56 -2.09 4.23 -14.03
N PHE A 57 -1.38 3.11 -13.84
CA PHE A 57 -2.00 1.83 -13.51
C PHE A 57 -2.77 1.88 -12.18
N ALA A 58 -2.17 2.41 -11.12
CA ALA A 58 -2.84 2.58 -9.83
C ALA A 58 -4.08 3.48 -9.92
N PHE A 59 -4.00 4.56 -10.72
CA PHE A 59 -5.14 5.44 -10.98
C PHE A 59 -6.26 4.72 -11.73
N LEU A 60 -5.95 3.97 -12.79
CA LEU A 60 -6.93 3.16 -13.52
C LEU A 60 -7.59 2.10 -12.62
N GLN A 61 -6.83 1.50 -11.71
CA GLN A 61 -7.36 0.53 -10.75
C GLN A 61 -8.39 1.17 -9.79
N LEU A 62 -8.14 2.40 -9.33
CA LEU A 62 -9.09 3.15 -8.51
C LEU A 62 -10.36 3.51 -9.29
N VAL A 63 -10.21 3.98 -10.53
CA VAL A 63 -11.36 4.31 -11.39
C VAL A 63 -12.18 3.05 -11.65
N PHE A 64 -11.54 1.94 -12.00
CA PHE A 64 -12.22 0.66 -12.20
C PHE A 64 -12.95 0.20 -10.94
N GLY A 65 -12.29 0.15 -9.78
CA GLY A 65 -12.91 -0.29 -8.53
C GLY A 65 -14.08 0.59 -8.11
N SER A 66 -13.96 1.90 -8.30
CA SER A 66 -15.02 2.87 -7.99
C SER A 66 -16.21 2.72 -8.94
N SER A 67 -15.98 2.70 -10.25
CA SER A 67 -17.04 2.53 -11.25
C SER A 67 -17.74 1.17 -11.12
N PHE A 68 -16.98 0.10 -10.87
CA PHE A 68 -17.55 -1.24 -10.69
C PHE A 68 -18.41 -1.31 -9.42
N SER A 69 -18.02 -0.64 -8.34
CA SER A 69 -18.86 -0.55 -7.13
C SER A 69 -20.20 0.13 -7.38
N MET A 70 -20.24 1.14 -8.25
CA MET A 70 -21.50 1.79 -8.64
C MET A 70 -22.39 0.85 -9.45
N LEU A 71 -21.84 0.09 -10.40
CA LEU A 71 -22.61 -0.88 -11.19
C LEU A 71 -23.28 -1.94 -10.30
N VAL A 72 -22.51 -2.52 -9.38
CA VAL A 72 -23.02 -3.52 -8.42
C VAL A 72 -24.13 -2.93 -7.55
N PHE A 73 -24.05 -1.65 -7.19
CA PHE A 73 -25.09 -0.98 -6.40
C PHE A 73 -26.42 -0.85 -7.15
N PHE A 74 -26.41 -0.65 -8.48
CA PHE A 74 -27.64 -0.56 -9.27
C PHE A 74 -28.36 -1.90 -9.40
N ASP A 75 -27.60 -2.98 -9.58
CA ASP A 75 -28.16 -4.33 -9.79
C ASP A 75 -28.25 -5.16 -8.50
N PHE A 76 -28.03 -4.55 -7.32
CA PHE A 76 -27.87 -5.29 -6.05
C PHE A 76 -29.01 -6.26 -5.73
N ALA A 77 -30.23 -5.98 -6.18
CA ALA A 77 -31.41 -6.82 -5.96
C ALA A 77 -31.40 -8.14 -6.76
N LEU A 78 -30.58 -8.22 -7.81
CA LEU A 78 -30.45 -9.40 -8.67
C LEU A 78 -29.31 -10.33 -8.24
N LEU A 79 -28.43 -9.89 -7.34
CA LEU A 79 -27.30 -10.69 -6.88
C LEU A 79 -27.67 -11.61 -5.71
N THR A 80 -27.13 -12.83 -5.76
CA THR A 80 -27.17 -13.75 -4.62
C THR A 80 -26.29 -13.21 -3.49
N TYR A 81 -26.65 -13.45 -2.23
CA TYR A 81 -25.89 -12.99 -1.06
C TYR A 81 -24.41 -13.40 -1.09
N LEU A 82 -24.10 -14.61 -1.58
CA LEU A 82 -22.73 -15.10 -1.74
C LEU A 82 -21.95 -14.28 -2.77
N ASP A 83 -22.53 -14.03 -3.94
CA ASP A 83 -21.90 -13.22 -4.99
C ASP A 83 -21.69 -11.78 -4.53
N LEU A 84 -22.65 -11.19 -3.81
CA LEU A 84 -22.51 -9.84 -3.25
C LEU A 84 -21.32 -9.75 -2.28
N PHE A 85 -21.17 -10.75 -1.40
CA PHE A 85 -20.04 -10.82 -0.47
C PHE A 85 -18.71 -10.95 -1.21
N LEU A 86 -18.61 -11.85 -2.18
CA LEU A 86 -17.39 -12.08 -2.95
C LEU A 86 -17.01 -10.86 -3.80
N VAL A 87 -17.97 -10.25 -4.49
CA VAL A 87 -17.76 -9.03 -5.27
C VAL A 87 -17.30 -7.87 -4.37
N GLY A 88 -17.92 -7.69 -3.20
CA GLY A 88 -17.49 -6.69 -2.23
C GLY A 88 -16.06 -6.93 -1.73
N PHE A 89 -15.69 -8.18 -1.49
CA PHE A 89 -14.32 -8.56 -1.14
C PHE A 89 -13.32 -8.27 -2.27
N VAL A 90 -13.68 -8.57 -3.52
CA VAL A 90 -12.85 -8.27 -4.69
C VAL A 90 -12.65 -6.77 -4.89
N ILE A 91 -13.69 -5.96 -4.72
CA ILE A 91 -13.61 -4.49 -4.86
C ILE A 91 -12.73 -3.90 -3.76
N THR A 92 -12.97 -4.27 -2.50
CA THR A 92 -12.22 -3.73 -1.36
C THR A 92 -10.74 -4.08 -1.45
N THR A 93 -10.40 -5.33 -1.76
CA THR A 93 -9.00 -5.75 -1.96
C THR A 93 -8.35 -5.03 -3.14
N THR A 94 -9.08 -4.82 -4.24
CA THR A 94 -8.62 -4.03 -5.40
C THR A 94 -8.25 -2.59 -5.03
N LEU A 95 -9.08 -1.92 -4.22
CA LEU A 95 -8.82 -0.55 -3.77
C LEU A 95 -7.65 -0.48 -2.78
N VAL A 96 -7.55 -1.43 -1.84
CA VAL A 96 -6.44 -1.52 -0.88
C VAL A 96 -5.11 -1.73 -1.61
N PHE A 97 -5.06 -2.64 -2.58
CA PHE A 97 -3.83 -2.88 -3.34
C PHE A 97 -3.46 -1.70 -4.23
N ALA A 98 -4.43 -0.98 -4.80
CA ALA A 98 -4.19 0.28 -5.50
C ALA A 98 -3.50 1.32 -4.59
N SER A 99 -3.83 1.39 -3.29
CA SER A 99 -3.11 2.25 -2.33
C SER A 99 -1.65 1.83 -2.16
N PHE A 100 -1.35 0.54 -2.02
CA PHE A 100 0.03 0.04 -1.93
C PHE A 100 0.86 0.33 -3.19
N LEU A 101 0.22 0.35 -4.36
CA LEU A 101 0.87 0.74 -5.62
C LEU A 101 1.31 2.23 -5.62
N PHE A 102 0.54 3.13 -5.00
CA PHE A 102 0.93 4.54 -4.84
C PHE A 102 2.11 4.73 -3.87
N GLU A 103 2.31 3.80 -2.94
CA GLU A 103 3.47 3.84 -2.04
C GLU A 103 4.76 3.33 -2.69
N ASN A 104 4.71 2.96 -3.98
CA ASN A 104 5.80 2.31 -4.72
C ASN A 104 6.34 1.04 -4.04
N ASN A 105 5.49 0.33 -3.30
CA ASN A 105 5.90 -0.87 -2.62
C ASN A 105 5.91 -2.07 -3.58
N PHE A 106 7.06 -2.73 -3.73
CA PHE A 106 7.20 -3.92 -4.59
C PHE A 106 6.21 -5.04 -4.23
N TYR A 107 5.83 -5.15 -2.95
CA TYR A 107 4.84 -6.13 -2.50
C TYR A 107 3.45 -5.90 -3.10
N GLY A 108 3.10 -4.66 -3.49
CA GLY A 108 1.81 -4.34 -4.10
C GLY A 108 1.55 -5.13 -5.39
N TYR A 109 2.56 -5.28 -6.25
CA TYR A 109 2.42 -6.06 -7.50
C TYR A 109 2.21 -7.55 -7.25
N TYR A 110 2.83 -8.12 -6.21
CA TYR A 110 2.65 -9.53 -5.87
C TYR A 110 1.25 -9.79 -5.33
N PHE A 111 0.72 -8.91 -4.49
CA PHE A 111 -0.65 -9.03 -3.97
C PHE A 111 -1.70 -8.87 -5.07
N GLU A 112 -1.49 -7.95 -6.01
CA GLU A 112 -2.39 -7.76 -7.15
C GLU A 112 -2.39 -8.99 -8.09
N LEU A 113 -1.21 -9.60 -8.32
CA LEU A 113 -1.09 -10.84 -9.09
C LEU A 113 -1.77 -12.01 -8.39
N PHE A 114 -1.54 -12.17 -7.08
CA PHE A 114 -2.23 -13.19 -6.29
C PHE A 114 -3.75 -13.02 -6.33
N ARG A 115 -4.24 -11.78 -6.18
CA ARG A 115 -5.67 -11.45 -6.25
C ARG A 115 -6.27 -11.79 -7.62
N SER A 116 -5.61 -11.41 -8.71
CA SER A 116 -6.12 -11.68 -10.06
C SER A 116 -6.19 -13.18 -10.37
N VAL A 117 -5.22 -13.98 -9.91
CA VAL A 117 -5.30 -15.45 -9.95
C VAL A 117 -6.46 -15.97 -9.09
N LEU A 118 -6.62 -15.44 -7.88
CA LEU A 118 -7.71 -15.83 -6.98
C LEU A 118 -9.08 -15.55 -7.61
N VAL A 119 -9.28 -14.40 -8.25
CA VAL A 119 -10.52 -14.06 -8.97
C VAL A 119 -10.78 -15.05 -10.11
N MET A 120 -9.77 -15.41 -10.89
CA MET A 120 -9.90 -16.40 -11.96
C MET A 120 -10.29 -17.78 -11.43
N VAL A 121 -9.75 -18.19 -10.28
CA VAL A 121 -10.12 -19.46 -9.61
C VAL A 121 -11.55 -19.41 -9.06
N LEU A 122 -11.97 -18.30 -8.47
CA LEU A 122 -13.36 -18.16 -7.98
C LEU A 122 -14.38 -18.26 -9.11
N ILE A 123 -14.06 -17.68 -10.27
CA ILE A 123 -14.88 -17.76 -11.48
C ILE A 123 -14.95 -19.20 -12.00
N SER A 124 -13.84 -19.94 -12.04
CA SER A 124 -13.85 -21.33 -12.50
C SER A 124 -14.63 -22.28 -11.58
N LEU A 125 -14.79 -21.92 -10.30
CA LEU A 125 -15.64 -22.61 -9.34
C LEU A 125 -17.14 -22.26 -9.48
N GLY A 126 -17.52 -21.40 -10.42
CA GLY A 126 -18.91 -21.02 -10.70
C GLY A 126 -19.47 -19.89 -9.82
N ASN A 127 -18.60 -19.18 -9.09
CA ASN A 127 -18.97 -17.97 -8.34
C ASN A 127 -18.67 -16.71 -9.16
N LEU A 128 -19.12 -15.53 -8.72
CA LEU A 128 -18.88 -14.24 -9.40
C LEU A 128 -19.49 -14.17 -10.81
N ASN A 129 -20.76 -14.58 -10.93
CA ASN A 129 -21.46 -14.59 -12.23
C ASN A 129 -21.88 -13.20 -12.73
N TYR A 130 -21.90 -12.19 -11.84
CA TYR A 130 -22.25 -10.81 -12.20
C TYR A 130 -21.14 -10.14 -13.02
N LEU A 131 -21.44 -9.73 -14.26
CA LEU A 131 -20.50 -9.07 -15.18
C LEU A 131 -19.16 -9.83 -15.30
N GLN A 132 -19.23 -11.15 -15.39
CA GLN A 132 -18.08 -12.04 -15.41
C GLN A 132 -17.06 -11.68 -16.50
N GLU A 133 -17.50 -11.27 -17.68
CA GLU A 133 -16.62 -10.85 -18.79
C GLU A 133 -15.73 -9.65 -18.42
N VAL A 134 -16.28 -8.68 -17.70
CA VAL A 134 -15.57 -7.48 -17.24
C VAL A 134 -14.54 -7.84 -16.18
N LEU A 135 -14.90 -8.72 -15.24
CA LEU A 135 -14.01 -9.25 -14.20
C LEU A 135 -12.85 -10.05 -14.79
N ILE A 136 -13.12 -10.92 -15.76
CA ILE A 136 -12.09 -11.68 -16.49
C ILE A 136 -11.16 -10.71 -17.21
N GLY A 137 -11.69 -9.76 -17.99
CA GLY A 137 -10.90 -8.77 -18.71
C GLY A 137 -9.98 -7.98 -17.79
N HIS A 138 -10.51 -7.49 -16.66
CA HIS A 138 -9.71 -6.80 -15.64
C HIS A 138 -8.61 -7.68 -15.05
N SER A 139 -8.93 -8.93 -14.69
CA SER A 139 -7.97 -9.87 -14.10
C SER A 139 -6.83 -10.20 -15.07
N ILE A 140 -7.11 -10.36 -16.37
CA ILE A 140 -6.09 -10.63 -17.39
C ILE A 140 -5.19 -9.42 -17.60
N ILE A 141 -5.77 -8.22 -17.74
CA ILE A 141 -5.01 -6.97 -17.93
C ILE A 141 -4.11 -6.72 -16.71
N SER A 142 -4.66 -6.86 -15.49
CA SER A 142 -3.88 -6.70 -14.25
C SER A 142 -2.76 -7.73 -14.13
N MET A 143 -2.99 -9.01 -14.49
CA MET A 143 -1.94 -10.03 -14.54
C MET A 143 -0.82 -9.69 -15.52
N LEU A 144 -1.15 -9.24 -16.73
CA LEU A 144 -0.17 -8.90 -17.76
C LEU A 144 0.71 -7.72 -17.33
N ILE A 145 0.09 -6.65 -16.82
CA ILE A 145 0.81 -5.46 -16.35
C ILE A 145 1.68 -5.81 -15.14
N CYS A 146 1.16 -6.53 -14.15
CA CYS A 146 1.94 -6.91 -12.96
C CYS A 146 3.11 -7.82 -13.33
N SER A 147 2.90 -8.80 -14.21
CA SER A 147 3.96 -9.69 -14.70
C SER A 147 5.05 -8.93 -15.44
N TYR A 148 4.66 -8.00 -16.33
CA TYR A 148 5.62 -7.14 -17.04
C TYR A 148 6.46 -6.30 -16.08
N VAL A 149 5.83 -5.64 -15.09
CA VAL A 149 6.53 -4.80 -14.11
C VAL A 149 7.44 -5.62 -13.21
N ILE A 150 7.01 -6.81 -12.75
CA ILE A 150 7.84 -7.70 -11.93
C ILE A 150 9.08 -8.16 -12.71
N LEU A 151 8.93 -8.56 -13.98
CA LEU A 151 10.04 -9.01 -14.82
C LEU A 151 11.03 -7.87 -15.12
N PHE A 152 10.52 -6.67 -15.42
CA PHE A 152 11.35 -5.50 -15.70
C PHE A 152 12.13 -5.04 -14.47
N ASN A 153 11.48 -4.96 -13.30
CA ASN A 153 12.14 -4.59 -12.04
C ASN A 153 13.17 -5.64 -11.58
N ARG A 154 12.94 -6.94 -11.83
CA ARG A 154 13.95 -7.99 -11.56
C ARG A 154 15.22 -7.78 -12.38
N LYS A 155 15.09 -7.47 -13.68
CA LYS A 155 16.24 -7.18 -14.56
C LYS A 155 17.02 -5.96 -14.07
N GLY A 156 16.37 -4.90 -13.63
CA GLY A 156 17.03 -3.74 -13.02
C GLY A 156 17.86 -4.09 -11.79
N SER A 157 17.34 -4.93 -10.89
CA SER A 157 18.08 -5.37 -9.69
C SER A 157 19.23 -6.35 -10.00
N LEU A 158 19.06 -7.23 -10.98
CA LEU A 158 20.08 -8.18 -11.43
C LEU A 158 21.23 -7.49 -12.14
N ILE A 159 20.92 -6.51 -13.00
CA ILE A 159 21.93 -5.69 -13.68
C ILE A 159 22.71 -4.84 -12.66
N TYR A 160 22.02 -4.24 -11.67
CA TYR A 160 22.67 -3.47 -10.60
C TYR A 160 23.55 -4.35 -9.70
N ARG A 161 23.08 -5.54 -9.30
CA ARG A 161 23.88 -6.52 -8.53
C ARG A 161 25.06 -7.06 -9.33
N SER A 162 24.90 -7.31 -10.63
CA SER A 162 25.98 -7.71 -11.52
C SER A 162 27.03 -6.60 -11.67
N TRP A 163 26.60 -5.34 -11.87
CA TRP A 163 27.49 -4.18 -11.91
C TRP A 163 28.23 -3.93 -10.59
N LEU A 164 27.56 -4.05 -9.44
CA LEU A 164 28.20 -3.95 -8.11
C LEU A 164 29.15 -5.12 -7.84
N GLY A 165 28.80 -6.34 -8.28
CA GLY A 165 29.66 -7.51 -8.20
C GLY A 165 30.93 -7.35 -9.05
N LEU A 166 30.80 -6.83 -10.27
CA LEU A 166 31.93 -6.52 -11.16
C LEU A 166 32.80 -5.38 -10.63
N LYS A 167 32.20 -4.33 -10.07
CA LYS A 167 32.93 -3.20 -9.47
C LYS A 167 33.70 -3.61 -8.20
N LYS A 168 33.20 -4.59 -7.45
CA LYS A 168 33.90 -5.13 -6.26
C LYS A 168 35.14 -5.95 -6.64
N ASN A 169 35.11 -6.64 -7.79
CA ASN A 169 36.25 -7.40 -8.32
C ASN A 169 37.36 -6.51 -8.93
N PHE A 170 37.02 -5.31 -9.43
CA PHE A 170 38.00 -4.39 -9.99
C PHE A 170 38.73 -3.52 -8.96
N ASN A 171 38.22 -3.45 -7.72
CA ASN A 171 38.70 -2.54 -6.69
C ASN A 171 39.38 -3.24 -5.50
N SER A 172 39.83 -4.49 -5.66
CA SER A 172 40.70 -5.12 -4.66
C SER A 172 42.11 -4.53 -4.78
N PRO A 173 42.60 -3.73 -3.81
CA PRO A 173 44.00 -3.40 -3.77
C PRO A 173 44.80 -4.68 -3.55
N HIS A 174 45.75 -4.94 -4.45
CA HIS A 174 46.80 -5.93 -4.21
C HIS A 174 47.39 -5.65 -2.82
N PRO A 175 47.50 -6.65 -1.92
CA PRO A 175 48.18 -6.44 -0.65
C PRO A 175 49.67 -6.21 -0.97
N CYS A 176 50.14 -5.00 -0.75
CA CYS A 176 51.57 -4.73 -0.63
C CYS A 176 52.12 -5.59 0.49
N LEU A 177 53.04 -6.47 0.12
CA LEU A 177 53.93 -7.21 0.99
C LEU A 177 54.67 -6.24 1.93
N ILE A 178 54.51 -6.42 3.24
CA ILE A 178 55.52 -6.20 4.28
C ILE A 178 55.33 -7.30 5.32
#